data_AF-A0A495AIQ7-F1
#
_entry.id   AF-A0A495AIQ7-F1
#
_cell.length_a   1.000
_cell.length_b   1.000
_cell.length_c   1.000
_cell.angle_alpha   90.00
_cell.angle_beta   90.00
_cell.angle_gamma   90.00
#
_symmetry.space_group_name_H-M   'P 1'
#
loop_
_entity.id
_entity.type
_entity.pdbx_description
1 polymer ?
#
loop_
_entity_poly.entity_id
_entity_poly.type
_entity_poly.pdbx_seq_one_letter_code
_entity_poly.pdbx_strand_id
1 'polypeptide(L)' 'MATVIKGWKVMLLTKEGKESGMPSEQVGWQMDKEPDIRDGVLIIRNGLDTHGVPLCIIHSFSIEAVMAE' A
#
# COMPACT_ATOMS: atom_id res chain seq x y z
N MET A 1 21.57 2.18 -18.45
CA MET A 1 20.50 3.13 -18.10
C MET A 1 20.08 2.82 -16.67
N ALA A 2 20.11 3.79 -15.77
CA ALA A 2 19.68 3.56 -14.39
C ALA A 2 18.15 3.59 -14.35
N THR A 3 17.54 2.55 -13.77
CA THR A 3 16.09 2.52 -13.51
C THR A 3 15.75 3.61 -12.51
N VAL A 4 14.96 4.60 -12.93
CA VAL A 4 14.50 5.66 -12.04
C VAL A 4 13.19 5.21 -11.40
N ILE A 5 13.18 5.08 -10.08
CA ILE A 5 11.95 4.79 -9.32
C ILE A 5 11.20 6.12 -9.13
N LYS A 6 9.98 6.19 -9.64
CA LYS A 6 9.09 7.37 -9.53
C LYS A 6 8.38 7.43 -8.18
N GLY A 7 8.22 6.29 -7.54
CA GLY A 7 7.58 6.12 -6.24
C GLY A 7 7.12 4.69 -6.05
N TRP A 8 6.25 4.49 -5.06
CA TRP A 8 5.82 3.16 -4.63
C TRP A 8 4.30 3.12 -4.46
N LYS A 9 3.68 2.08 -5.04
CA LYS A 9 2.26 1.78 -4.82
C LYS A 9 2.09 1.01 -3.53
N VAL A 10 1.07 1.36 -2.77
CA VAL A 10 0.62 0.56 -1.63
C VAL A 10 -0.51 -0.33 -2.10
N MET A 11 -0.27 -1.64 -2.13
CA MET A 11 -1.27 -2.65 -2.46
C MET A 11 -1.78 -3.30 -1.18
N LEU A 12 -3.08 -3.49 -1.05
CA LEU A 12 -3.72 -4.03 0.14
C LEU A 12 -4.67 -5.17 -0.25
N LEU A 13 -4.65 -6.25 0.53
CA LEU A 13 -5.68 -7.27 0.52
C LEU A 13 -6.28 -7.39 1.92
N THR A 14 -7.58 -7.13 2.05
CA THR A 14 -8.32 -7.35 3.30
C THR A 14 -8.61 -8.83 3.50
N LYS A 15 -8.90 -9.22 4.75
CA LYS A 15 -9.34 -10.58 5.08
C LYS A 15 -10.62 -10.97 4.33
N GLU A 16 -11.59 -10.08 4.30
CA GLU A 16 -12.85 -10.26 3.57
C GLU A 16 -12.61 -10.39 2.05
N GLY A 17 -11.72 -9.56 1.49
CA GLY A 17 -11.32 -9.65 0.09
C GLY A 17 -10.69 -11.01 -0.23
N LYS A 18 -9.79 -11.50 0.63
CA LYS A 18 -9.16 -12.82 0.47
C LYS A 18 -10.18 -13.97 0.51
N GLU A 19 -11.15 -13.90 1.40
CA GLU A 19 -12.24 -14.87 1.55
C GLU A 19 -13.19 -14.86 0.34
N SER A 20 -13.42 -13.68 -0.22
CA SER A 20 -14.25 -13.48 -1.42
C SER A 20 -13.53 -13.78 -2.74
N GLY A 21 -12.24 -14.14 -2.68
CA GLY A 21 -11.42 -14.40 -3.87
C GLY A 21 -10.98 -13.15 -4.64
N MET A 22 -11.04 -11.98 -4.01
CA MET A 22 -10.60 -10.71 -4.61
C MET A 22 -9.08 -10.59 -4.60
N PRO A 23 -8.48 -9.95 -5.63
CA PRO A 23 -7.07 -9.62 -5.63
C PRO A 23 -6.77 -8.44 -4.70
N SER A 24 -5.48 -8.21 -4.42
CA SER A 24 -5.03 -6.98 -3.77
C SER A 24 -5.31 -5.75 -4.64
N GLU A 25 -5.71 -4.66 -4.02
CA GLU A 25 -6.03 -3.39 -4.69
C GLU A 25 -5.04 -2.29 -4.33
N GLN A 26 -4.85 -1.32 -5.24
CA GLN A 26 -4.02 -0.15 -4.98
C GLN A 26 -4.80 0.84 -4.11
N VAL A 27 -4.35 1.05 -2.89
CA VAL A 27 -5.01 1.93 -1.92
C VAL A 27 -4.27 3.26 -1.72
N GLY A 28 -3.02 3.36 -2.18
CA GLY A 28 -2.26 4.59 -2.07
C GLY A 28 -0.95 4.63 -2.83
N TRP A 29 -0.23 5.72 -2.62
CA TRP A 29 1.06 6.02 -3.23
C TRP A 29 1.98 6.75 -2.27
N GLN A 30 3.22 6.27 -2.14
CA GLN A 30 4.23 6.87 -1.29
C GLN A 30 5.57 7.04 -2.02
N MET A 31 6.35 8.03 -1.59
CA MET A 31 7.68 8.28 -2.14
C MET A 31 8.76 7.42 -1.48
N ASP A 32 8.52 7.01 -0.23
CA ASP A 32 9.37 6.08 0.49
C ASP A 32 8.94 4.62 0.22
N LYS A 33 9.86 3.68 0.35
CA LYS A 33 9.58 2.23 0.24
C LYS A 33 9.10 1.62 1.55
N GLU A 34 9.33 2.30 2.66
CA GLU A 34 9.02 1.81 4.00
C GLU A 34 7.55 2.07 4.33
N PRO A 35 6.79 1.04 4.75
CA PRO A 35 5.42 1.25 5.20
C PRO A 35 5.41 2.01 6.53
N ASP A 36 4.49 2.96 6.68
CA ASP A 36 4.29 3.70 7.94
C ASP A 36 3.21 2.98 8.76
N ILE A 37 3.61 2.32 9.85
CA ILE A 37 2.71 1.57 10.74
C ILE A 37 2.78 2.16 12.14
N ARG A 38 1.64 2.58 12.68
CA ARG A 38 1.52 3.17 14.03
C ARG A 38 0.29 2.66 14.73
N ASP A 39 0.42 2.30 16.00
CA ASP A 39 -0.69 1.90 16.87
C ASP A 39 -1.62 0.82 16.27
N GLY A 40 -1.04 -0.14 15.54
CA GLY A 40 -1.79 -1.22 14.89
C GLY A 40 -2.54 -0.79 13.63
N VAL A 41 -2.18 0.35 13.03
CA VAL A 41 -2.78 0.90 11.81
C VAL A 41 -1.68 1.11 10.76
N LEU A 42 -1.94 0.66 9.53
CA LEU A 42 -1.15 1.00 8.35
C LEU A 42 -1.57 2.38 7.87
N ILE A 43 -0.66 3.34 7.88
CA ILE A 43 -0.89 4.71 7.41
C ILE A 43 -0.59 4.76 5.91
N ILE A 44 -1.61 5.13 5.15
CA ILE A 44 -1.58 5.16 3.69
C ILE A 44 -1.74 6.60 3.23
N ARG A 45 -0.79 7.05 2.43
CA ARG A 45 -0.81 8.39 1.83
C ARG A 45 -1.20 8.26 0.36
N ASN A 46 -2.03 9.17 -0.12
CA ASN A 46 -2.42 9.27 -1.52
C ASN A 46 -2.50 10.74 -1.91
N GLY A 47 -1.37 11.31 -2.32
CA GLY A 47 -1.25 12.76 -2.52
C GLY A 47 -1.38 13.52 -1.19
N LEU A 48 -2.41 14.35 -1.07
CA LEU A 48 -2.72 15.11 0.15
C LEU A 48 -3.61 14.31 1.13
N ASP A 49 -4.25 13.24 0.66
CA ASP A 49 -5.10 12.40 1.50
C ASP A 49 -4.24 11.43 2.30
N THR A 50 -4.51 11.34 3.61
CA THR A 50 -3.90 10.35 4.49
C THR A 50 -5.01 9.61 5.21
N HIS A 51 -5.01 8.29 5.11
CA HIS A 51 -5.96 7.44 5.81
C HIS A 51 -5.24 6.28 6.49
N GLY A 52 -5.87 5.73 7.52
CA GLY A 52 -5.35 4.61 8.28
C GLY A 52 -6.19 3.36 8.04
N VAL A 53 -5.54 2.23 7.80
CA VAL A 53 -6.20 0.93 7.68
C VAL A 53 -5.77 0.06 8.87
N PRO A 54 -6.70 -0.40 9.72
CA PRO A 54 -6.36 -1.26 10.86
C PRO A 54 -5.70 -2.57 10.41
N LEU A 55 -4.58 -2.94 11.03
CA LEU A 55 -3.89 -4.21 10.72
C LEU A 55 -4.77 -5.43 11.01
N CYS A 56 -5.75 -5.31 11.90
CA CYS A 56 -6.64 -6.42 12.24
C CYS A 56 -7.55 -6.86 11.08
N ILE A 57 -7.83 -5.98 10.11
CA ILE A 57 -8.65 -6.29 8.93
C ILE A 57 -7.83 -6.62 7.69
N ILE A 58 -6.52 -6.36 7.73
CA ILE A 58 -5.59 -6.64 6.63
C ILE A 58 -5.21 -8.12 6.66
N HIS A 59 -5.28 -8.77 5.49
CA HIS A 59 -4.71 -10.09 5.29
C HIS A 59 -3.24 -9.99 4.86
N SER A 60 -2.96 -9.15 3.86
CA SER A 60 -1.61 -8.83 3.40
C SER A 60 -1.55 -7.44 2.76
N PHE A 61 -0.35 -6.86 2.70
CA PHE A 61 -0.08 -5.64 1.94
C PHE A 61 1.32 -5.71 1.31
N SER A 62 1.55 -4.98 0.22
CA SER A 62 2.86 -4.86 -0.43
C SER A 62 3.14 -3.41 -0.84
N ILE A 63 4.43 -3.08 -0.93
CA ILE A 63 4.93 -1.80 -1.43
C ILE A 63 5.67 -2.07 -2.73
N GLU A 64 5.11 -1.62 -3.85
CA GLU A 64 5.57 -1.99 -5.19
C GLU A 64 6.21 -0.81 -5.91
N ALA A 65 7.45 -0.98 -6.36
CA ALA A 65 8.19 0.06 -7.07
C ALA A 65 7.51 0.38 -8.40
N VAL A 66 7.35 1.67 -8.70
CA VAL A 66 6.91 2.12 -10.01
C VAL A 66 8.07 2.79 -10.74
N MET A 67 8.42 2.20 -11.87
CA MET A 67 9.46 2.70 -12.74
C MET A 67 8.96 3.94 -13.49
N ALA A 68 9.80 4.96 -13.60
CA ALA A 68 9.60 6.04 -14.55
C ALA A 68 9.91 5.51 -15.97
N GLU A 69 9.00 5.76 -16.91
CA GLU A 69 9.22 5.50 -18.35
C GLU A 69 10.29 6.41 -18.94
#